data_AF-A0A2W4PX23-F1
#
_entry.id   AF-A0A2W4PX23-F1
#
_cell.length_a   1.000
_cell.length_b   1.000
_cell.length_c   1.000
_cell.angle_alpha   90.00
_cell.angle_beta   90.00
_cell.angle_gamma   90.00
#
_symmetry.space_group_name_H-M   'P 1'
#
loop_
_entity.id
_entity.type
_entity.pdbx_description
1 polymer ?
#
loop_
_entity_poly.entity_id
_entity_poly.type
_entity_poly.pdbx_seq_one_letter_code
_entity_poly.pdbx_strand_id
1 'polypeptide(L)'
;MRRALYSLLLYLLLPLVVMRFLWRGWRDAAQRGSLAERLAFAPAPRADSPLWLHAASMGELRALAALLHARGQSSPVLVTSITPTGVANARRLFGAAGHEVCAAPWDLPGATRRFLAA
;
A
#
# COMPACT_ATOMS: atom_id res chain seq x y z
N MET A 1 11.52 2.63 25.15
CA MET A 1 10.37 3.24 25.88
C MET A 1 9.44 4.07 25.00
N ARG A 2 9.88 5.10 24.27
CA ARG A 2 8.99 5.93 23.42
C ARG A 2 8.24 5.16 22.32
N ARG A 3 8.89 4.21 21.64
CA ARG A 3 8.25 3.34 20.63
C ARG A 3 7.17 2.44 21.22
N ALA A 4 7.38 1.89 22.41
CA ALA A 4 6.40 1.02 23.07
C ALA A 4 5.13 1.79 23.44
N LEU A 5 5.28 3.02 23.95
CA LEU A 5 4.16 3.90 24.26
C LEU A 5 3.40 4.32 22.99
N TYR A 6 4.12 4.66 21.92
CA TYR A 6 3.54 4.96 20.60
C TYR A 6 2.76 3.78 20.03
N SER A 7 3.34 2.57 20.08
CA SER A 7 2.66 1.35 19.65
C SER A 7 1.43 1.03 20.51
N LEU A 8 1.50 1.20 21.83
CA LEU A 8 0.36 0.97 22.72
C LEU A 8 -0.79 1.93 22.42
N LEU A 9 -0.49 3.22 22.23
CA LEU A 9 -1.48 4.22 21.82
C LEU A 9 -2.10 3.88 20.46
N LEU A 10 -1.29 3.47 19.48
CA LEU A 10 -1.78 3.00 18.19
C LEU A 10 -2.71 1.80 18.32
N TYR A 11 -2.36 0.79 19.13
CA TYR A 11 -3.20 -0.37 19.37
C TYR A 11 -4.51 -0.02 20.10
N LEU A 12 -4.49 0.95 21.01
CA LEU A 12 -5.69 1.41 21.72
C LEU A 12 -6.62 2.23 20.81
N LEU A 13 -6.05 2.99 19.88
CA LEU A 13 -6.78 3.75 18.87
C LEU A 13 -7.24 2.87 17.69
N LEU A 14 -6.57 1.74 17.44
CA LEU A 14 -6.87 0.81 16.36
C LEU A 14 -8.34 0.35 16.33
N PRO A 15 -8.99 -0.09 17.43
CA PRO A 15 -10.40 -0.47 17.38
C PRO A 15 -11.32 0.68 16.97
N LEU A 16 -11.02 1.92 17.36
CA LEU A 16 -11.80 3.10 16.94
C LEU A 16 -11.59 3.41 15.46
N VAL A 17 -10.35 3.31 14.97
CA VAL A 17 -10.01 3.50 13.56
C VAL A 17 -10.64 2.41 12.70
N VAL A 18 -10.51 1.14 13.09
CA VAL A 18 -11.11 -0.01 12.41
C VAL A 18 -12.63 0.09 12.43
N MET A 19 -13.25 0.46 13.55
CA MET A 19 -14.70 0.64 13.63
C MET A 19 -15.17 1.78 12.70
N ARG A 20 -14.44 2.91 12.65
CA ARG A 20 -14.73 4.01 11.72
C ARG A 20 -14.48 3.63 10.26
N PHE A 21 -13.47 2.82 9.98
CA PHE A 21 -13.14 2.32 8.66
C PHE A 21 -14.14 1.26 8.19
N LEU A 22 -14.61 0.38 9.07
CA LEU A 22 -15.69 -0.57 8.80
C LEU A 22 -17.03 0.15 8.60
N TRP A 23 -17.30 1.20 9.38
CA TRP A 23 -18.51 2.01 9.22
C TRP A 23 -18.52 2.80 7.89
N ARG A 24 -17.37 3.33 7.45
CA ARG A 24 -17.23 3.95 6.11
C ARG A 24 -17.13 2.91 4.99
N GLY A 25 -16.45 1.79 5.21
CA GLY A 25 -16.25 0.70 4.25
C GLY A 25 -17.48 -0.19 4.06
N TRP A 26 -18.47 -0.12 4.95
CA TRP A 26 -19.79 -0.68 4.71
C TRP A 26 -20.51 0.02 3.55
N ARG A 27 -20.24 1.30 3.31
CA ARG A 27 -20.81 2.07 2.19
C ARG A 27 -20.06 1.93 0.88
N ASP A 28 -18.82 1.42 0.89
CA ASP A 28 -17.95 1.40 -0.30
C ASP A 28 -17.30 0.02 -0.49
N ALA A 29 -17.83 -0.76 -1.44
CA ALA A 29 -17.39 -2.15 -1.69
C ALA A 29 -15.89 -2.28 -2.00
N ALA A 30 -15.30 -1.23 -2.59
CA ALA A 30 -13.87 -1.16 -2.88
C ALA A 30 -12.99 -1.17 -1.60
N GLN A 31 -13.51 -0.73 -0.45
CA GLN A 31 -12.76 -0.75 0.80
C GLN A 31 -12.70 -2.14 1.44
N ARG A 32 -13.72 -2.98 1.27
CA ARG A 32 -13.79 -4.32 1.88
C ARG A 32 -12.71 -5.27 1.35
N GLY A 33 -12.44 -5.25 0.05
CA GLY A 33 -11.37 -6.06 -0.57
C GLY A 33 -9.95 -5.60 -0.20
N SER A 34 -9.77 -4.33 0.16
CA SER A 34 -8.44 -3.77 0.46
C SER A 34 -7.91 -4.08 1.86
N LEU A 35 -8.76 -4.57 2.78
CA LEU A 35 -8.34 -4.80 4.17
C LEU A 35 -7.30 -5.92 4.27
N ALA A 36 -7.49 -7.01 3.53
CA ALA A 36 -6.54 -8.11 3.48
C ALA A 36 -5.19 -7.68 2.86
N GLU A 37 -5.24 -6.86 1.79
CA GLU A 37 -4.03 -6.26 1.19
C GLU A 37 -3.30 -5.34 2.18
N ARG A 38 -4.02 -4.44 2.87
CA ARG A 38 -3.45 -3.49 3.85
C ARG A 38 -2.91 -4.15 5.10
N LEU A 39 -3.51 -5.26 5.51
CA LEU A 39 -2.96 -6.07 6.57
C LEU A 39 -1.82 -6.94 6.05
N ALA A 40 -1.52 -6.99 4.75
CA ALA A 40 -0.52 -7.89 4.16
C ALA A 40 -0.83 -9.38 4.39
N PHE A 41 -2.12 -9.76 4.37
CA PHE A 41 -2.57 -11.16 4.31
C PHE A 41 -2.74 -11.66 2.87
N ALA A 42 -2.87 -10.75 1.91
CA ALA A 42 -2.90 -11.04 0.49
C ALA A 42 -1.72 -10.31 -0.19
N PRO A 43 -0.48 -10.81 -0.06
CA PRO A 43 0.65 -10.22 -0.75
C PRO A 43 0.44 -10.35 -2.27
N ALA A 44 0.72 -9.27 -3.01
CA ALA A 44 0.85 -9.36 -4.46
C ALA A 44 2.00 -10.32 -4.80
N PRO A 45 1.91 -11.11 -5.88
CA PRO A 45 3.02 -11.96 -6.32
C PRO A 45 4.20 -11.04 -6.63
N ARG A 46 5.31 -11.18 -5.90
CA ARG A 46 6.53 -10.38 -6.10
C ARG A 46 7.49 -11.10 -7.01
N ALA A 47 7.99 -10.41 -8.03
CA ALA A 47 9.27 -10.79 -8.63
C ALA A 47 10.38 -10.76 -7.57
N ASP A 48 11.48 -11.51 -7.77
CA ASP A 48 12.59 -11.52 -6.82
C ASP A 48 13.18 -10.11 -6.64
N SER A 49 13.00 -9.53 -5.45
CA SER A 49 13.56 -8.23 -5.01
C SER A 49 13.20 -7.03 -5.92
N PRO A 50 11.92 -6.63 -5.99
CA PRO A 50 11.51 -5.52 -6.84
C PRO A 50 11.97 -4.18 -6.26
N LEU A 51 12.16 -3.19 -7.11
CA LEU A 51 12.30 -1.80 -6.66
C LEU A 51 10.97 -1.36 -6.04
N TRP A 52 10.94 -1.17 -4.72
CA TRP A 52 9.75 -0.71 -4.02
C TRP A 52 9.63 0.82 -4.05
N LEU A 53 8.56 1.30 -4.68
CA LEU A 53 8.20 2.72 -4.74
C LEU A 53 6.89 2.97 -3.99
N HIS A 54 6.86 4.06 -3.24
CA HIS A 54 5.66 4.51 -2.54
C HIS A 54 5.25 5.89 -3.03
N ALA A 55 3.95 6.07 -3.28
CA ALA A 55 3.37 7.37 -3.59
C ALA A 55 2.12 7.59 -2.74
N ALA A 56 2.18 8.61 -1.90
CA ALA A 56 1.10 9.08 -1.05
C ALA A 56 0.10 9.97 -1.82
N SER A 57 0.52 10.52 -2.96
CA SER A 57 -0.28 11.46 -3.75
C SER A 57 -0.30 11.15 -5.25
N MET A 58 -1.26 11.74 -5.96
CA MET A 58 -1.33 11.62 -7.43
C MET A 58 -0.16 12.33 -8.12
N GLY A 59 0.34 13.44 -7.56
CA GLY A 59 1.52 14.14 -8.07
C GLY A 59 2.76 13.25 -8.03
N GLU A 60 2.97 12.55 -6.91
CA GLU A 60 4.06 11.58 -6.75
C GLU A 60 3.93 10.41 -7.73
N LEU A 61 2.74 9.84 -7.91
CA LEU A 61 2.54 8.75 -8.89
C LEU A 61 2.95 9.17 -10.30
N ARG A 62 2.56 10.38 -10.73
CA ARG A 62 2.92 10.91 -12.06
C ARG A 62 4.41 11.18 -12.17
N ALA A 63 5.03 11.73 -11.12
CA ALA A 63 6.47 11.95 -11.07
C ALA A 63 7.26 10.64 -11.17
N LEU A 64 6.85 9.61 -10.43
CA LEU A 64 7.46 8.28 -10.50
C LEU A 64 7.29 7.65 -11.88
N ALA A 65 6.10 7.76 -12.50
CA ALA A 65 5.88 7.24 -13.84
C ALA A 65 6.81 7.91 -14.88
N ALA A 66 6.93 9.24 -14.83
CA ALA A 66 7.85 9.97 -15.69
C ALA A 66 9.32 9.57 -15.44
N LEU A 67 9.72 9.40 -14.18
CA LEU A 67 11.07 8.99 -13.81
C LEU A 67 11.41 7.58 -14.30
N LEU A 68 10.51 6.61 -14.11
CA LEU A 68 10.71 5.24 -14.58
C LEU A 68 10.81 5.17 -16.10
N HIS A 69 9.96 5.94 -16.80
CA HIS A 69 10.00 6.03 -18.25
C HIS A 69 11.32 6.64 -18.74
N ALA A 70 11.75 7.76 -18.15
CA ALA A 70 12.99 8.44 -18.51
C ALA A 70 14.25 7.58 -18.25
N ARG A 71 14.21 6.70 -17.25
CA ARG A 71 15.31 5.79 -16.94
C ARG A 71 15.28 4.48 -17.72
N GLY A 72 14.22 4.23 -18.50
CA GLY A 72 14.05 2.94 -19.18
C GLY A 72 14.06 1.76 -18.21
N GLN A 73 13.42 1.91 -17.04
CA GLN A 73 13.50 0.92 -15.97
C GLN A 73 12.99 -0.45 -16.45
N SER A 74 13.88 -1.43 -16.52
CA SER A 74 13.57 -2.80 -16.96
C SER A 74 13.40 -3.79 -15.80
N SER A 75 13.81 -3.42 -14.58
CA SER A 75 13.63 -4.27 -13.41
C SER A 75 12.16 -4.29 -12.96
N PRO A 76 11.73 -5.37 -12.27
CA PRO A 76 10.44 -5.39 -11.60
C PRO A 76 10.32 -4.22 -10.61
N VAL A 77 9.16 -3.56 -10.61
CA VAL A 77 8.84 -2.44 -9.72
C VAL A 77 7.57 -2.79 -8.98
N LEU A 78 7.58 -2.57 -7.66
CA LEU A 78 6.40 -2.65 -6.82
C LEU A 78 5.98 -1.23 -6.44
N VAL A 79 4.81 -0.80 -6.90
CA VAL A 79 4.26 0.52 -6.56
C VAL A 79 3.18 0.38 -5.49
N THR A 80 3.32 1.14 -4.41
CA THR A 80 2.33 1.17 -3.32
C THR A 80 1.70 2.53 -3.15
N SER A 81 0.40 2.54 -2.80
CA SER A 81 -0.30 3.76 -2.41
C SER A 81 -1.26 3.49 -1.25
N ILE A 82 -1.59 4.55 -0.50
CA ILE A 82 -2.40 4.44 0.72
C ILE A 82 -3.89 4.44 0.39
N THR A 83 -4.36 5.25 -0.57
CA THR A 83 -5.80 5.41 -0.81
C THR A 83 -6.30 4.46 -1.91
N PRO A 84 -7.56 3.98 -1.87
CA PRO A 84 -8.10 3.16 -2.96
C PRO A 84 -8.02 3.84 -4.33
N THR A 85 -8.25 5.16 -4.36
CA THR A 85 -8.09 5.98 -5.57
C THR A 85 -6.63 6.05 -6.02
N GLY A 86 -5.68 6.19 -5.09
CA GLY A 86 -4.25 6.12 -5.37
C GLY A 86 -3.84 4.78 -5.97
N VAL A 87 -4.29 3.67 -5.39
CA VAL A 87 -4.02 2.31 -5.90
C VAL A 87 -4.63 2.12 -7.29
N ALA A 88 -5.87 2.57 -7.52
CA ALA A 88 -6.50 2.49 -8.83
C ALA A 88 -5.74 3.29 -9.90
N ASN A 89 -5.30 4.51 -9.56
CA ASN A 89 -4.48 5.32 -10.47
C ASN A 89 -3.11 4.71 -10.71
N ALA A 90 -2.48 4.14 -9.68
CA ALA A 90 -1.21 3.42 -9.82
C ALA A 90 -1.37 2.20 -10.76
N ARG A 91 -2.44 1.41 -10.61
CA ARG A 91 -2.73 0.29 -11.53
C ARG A 91 -2.89 0.76 -12.97
N ARG A 92 -3.52 1.92 -13.21
CA ARG A 92 -3.65 2.51 -14.55
C ARG A 92 -2.32 2.98 -15.14
N LEU A 93 -1.46 3.60 -14.33
CA LEU A 93 -0.19 4.16 -14.79
C LEU A 93 0.90 3.10 -14.99
N PHE A 94 0.97 2.12 -14.08
CA PHE A 94 2.10 1.18 -14.00
C PHE A 94 1.72 -0.25 -14.44
N GLY A 95 0.43 -0.61 -14.40
CA GLY A 95 -0.02 -1.97 -14.74
C GLY A 95 0.20 -2.33 -16.21
N ALA A 96 0.06 -1.37 -17.13
CA ALA A 96 0.34 -1.59 -18.56
C ALA A 96 1.83 -1.88 -18.84
N ALA A 97 2.73 -1.40 -17.97
CA ALA A 97 4.17 -1.65 -18.05
C ALA A 97 4.59 -2.95 -17.34
N GLY A 98 3.63 -3.77 -16.87
CA GLY A 98 3.91 -5.03 -16.18
C GLY A 98 4.43 -4.85 -14.74
N HIS A 99 4.37 -3.64 -14.18
CA HIS A 99 4.74 -3.40 -12.79
C HIS A 99 3.62 -3.81 -11.84
N GLU A 100 4.02 -4.31 -10.67
CA GLU A 100 3.09 -4.74 -9.63
C GLU A 100 2.57 -3.53 -8.84
N VAL A 101 1.29 -3.59 -8.46
CA VAL A 101 0.65 -2.49 -7.71
C VAL A 101 -0.24 -3.05 -6.60
N CYS A 102 0.02 -2.61 -5.37
CA CYS A 102 -0.80 -2.99 -4.21
C CYS A 102 -1.00 -1.83 -3.22
N ALA A 103 -1.94 -2.00 -2.28
CA ALA A 103 -2.10 -1.07 -1.18
C ALA A 103 -0.88 -1.14 -0.23
N ALA A 104 -0.42 0.01 0.25
CA ALA A 104 0.59 0.06 1.30
C ALA A 104 0.08 -0.64 2.57
N PRO A 105 0.94 -1.39 3.29
CA PRO A 105 0.54 -2.00 4.54
C PRO A 105 0.21 -0.91 5.56
N TRP A 106 -0.72 -1.20 6.47
CA TRP A 106 -0.91 -0.36 7.64
C TRP A 106 0.34 -0.38 8.53
N ASP A 107 0.59 0.75 9.22
CA ASP A 107 1.70 0.91 10.16
C ASP A 107 1.46 0.14 11.46
N LEU A 108 1.25 -1.17 11.31
CA LEU A 108 1.07 -2.15 12.35
C LEU A 108 2.27 -3.09 12.28
N PRO A 109 2.97 -3.36 13.40
CA PRO A 109 4.14 -4.23 13.40
C PRO A 109 3.94 -5.56 12.68
N GLY A 110 2.77 -6.19 12.86
CA GLY A 110 2.43 -7.45 12.20
C GLY A 110 2.13 -7.33 10.70
N ALA A 111 1.58 -6.22 10.23
CA ALA A 111 1.31 -6.00 8.81
C ALA A 111 2.59 -5.64 8.07
N THR A 112 3.38 -4.70 8.60
CA THR A 112 4.67 -4.31 8.02
C THR A 112 5.64 -5.48 7.97
N ARG A 113 5.72 -6.31 9.03
CA ARG A 113 6.58 -7.50 9.03
C ARG A 113 6.18 -8.51 7.95
N ARG A 114 4.88 -8.80 7.80
CA ARG A 114 4.41 -9.71 6.75
C ARG A 114 4.62 -9.13 5.36
N PHE A 115 4.40 -7.83 5.20
CA PHE A 115 4.67 -7.14 3.96
C PHE A 115 6.16 -7.18 3.60
N LEU A 116 7.09 -7.09 4.55
CA LEU A 116 8.53 -7.13 4.24
C LEU A 116 9.08 -8.56 4.10
N ALA A 117 8.40 -9.56 4.66
CA ALA A 117 8.80 -10.96 4.61
C ALA A 117 8.21 -11.74 3.42
N ALA A 118 7.24 -11.17 2.71
CA ALA A 118 6.67 -11.70 1.48
C ALA A 118 7.57 -11.41 0.27
#